data_AF-A0A954Y9A2-F1
#
_entry.id   AF-A0A954Y9A2-F1
#
_cell.length_a   1.000
_cell.length_b   1.000
_cell.length_c   1.000
_cell.angle_alpha   90.00
_cell.angle_beta   90.00
_cell.angle_gamma   90.00
#
_symmetry.space_group_name_H-M   'P 1'
#
loop_
_entity.id
_entity.type
_entity.pdbx_description
1 polymer ?
#
loop_
_entity_poly.entity_id
_entity_poly.type
_entity_poly.pdbx_seq_one_letter_code
_entity_poly.pdbx_strand_id
1 'polypeptide(L)'
;MSNSETQIVESFTYDGALSWLQGAGLFLLLAVLVGWLLWRERGVTGRKTAGLFYVLRLASLALVIWMLLGPAHQSVERTTIPQTLAIIADVSQSMNVSEPMPRLEALRWRQAIDPEEDPHPELSAMDAALVVFRYAFDQVNTARTAGDEYAPAEEVAGAFEVAGKAAHLTLDRLRQAKESLAEQDRDLSRQVESLAQEIRADWLPQLEDLTGEWRQAKEADLIERRTAADALEEDADRLLRRVETVNRDVCASVLQSEPDRSDSTVASLSRRELSNRMLAQLEKSVLEELSKTTNIKRVRVDTNASPVPDKLSWDDATQASAAPAG
;
A
#
# COMPACT_ATOMS: atom_id res chain seq x y z
N MET A 1 11.13 -0.04 -21.83
CA MET A 1 10.84 1.31 -21.32
C MET A 1 9.33 1.43 -21.22
N SER A 2 8.78 1.30 -20.02
CA SER A 2 7.37 1.55 -19.75
C SER A 2 7.14 3.06 -19.86
N ASN A 3 6.37 3.48 -20.85
CA ASN A 3 6.02 4.89 -21.01
C ASN A 3 5.12 5.28 -19.84
N SER A 4 5.49 6.33 -19.10
CA SER A 4 4.58 6.94 -18.13
C SER A 4 3.35 7.41 -18.88
N GLU A 5 2.18 6.88 -18.52
CA GLU A 5 0.91 7.27 -19.12
C GLU A 5 0.25 8.29 -18.20
N THR A 6 0.14 9.52 -18.70
CA THR A 6 -0.64 10.57 -18.05
C THR A 6 -2.04 10.50 -18.63
N GLN A 7 -3.01 10.11 -17.81
CA GLN A 7 -4.42 10.17 -18.17
C GLN A 7 -5.01 11.42 -17.53
N ILE A 8 -5.45 12.35 -18.36
CA ILE A 8 -6.19 13.53 -17.91
C ILE A 8 -7.68 13.16 -17.99
N VAL A 9 -8.31 12.96 -16.83
CA VAL A 9 -9.75 12.79 -16.76
C VAL A 9 -10.35 14.16 -16.51
N GLU A 10 -10.94 14.74 -17.55
CA GLU A 10 -11.72 15.97 -17.45
C GLU A 10 -13.14 15.59 -17.02
N SER A 11 -13.56 16.09 -15.87
CA SER A 11 -14.92 15.95 -15.40
C SER A 11 -15.54 17.32 -15.21
N PHE A 12 -16.79 17.45 -15.66
CA PHE A 12 -17.58 18.65 -15.46
C PHE A 12 -18.43 18.45 -14.21
N THR A 13 -18.11 19.16 -13.15
CA THR A 13 -18.84 19.08 -11.88
C THR A 13 -19.51 20.43 -11.58
N TYR A 14 -20.59 20.38 -10.81
CA TYR A 14 -21.29 21.56 -10.32
C TYR A 14 -21.06 21.64 -8.81
N ASP A 15 -20.10 22.46 -8.40
CA ASP A 15 -19.72 22.65 -6.99
C ASP A 15 -20.50 23.79 -6.31
N GLY A 16 -21.56 24.27 -6.97
CA GLY A 16 -22.43 25.31 -6.44
C GLY A 16 -23.26 24.85 -5.23
N ALA A 17 -23.80 25.83 -4.51
CA ALA A 17 -24.65 25.60 -3.33
C ALA A 17 -25.98 24.87 -3.65
N LEU A 18 -26.30 24.68 -4.94
CA LEU A 18 -27.52 24.04 -5.41
C LEU A 18 -27.16 22.90 -6.36
N SER A 19 -27.75 21.73 -6.15
CA SER A 19 -27.71 20.64 -7.14
C SER A 19 -28.38 21.06 -8.45
N TRP A 20 -28.04 20.41 -9.56
CA TRP A 20 -28.61 20.74 -10.88
C TRP A 20 -30.15 20.68 -10.90
N LEU A 21 -30.74 19.71 -10.18
CA LEU A 21 -32.20 19.58 -10.03
C LEU A 21 -32.80 20.76 -9.26
N GLN A 22 -32.17 21.18 -8.16
CA GLN A 22 -32.62 22.32 -7.37
C GLN A 22 -32.50 23.63 -8.17
N GLY A 23 -31.41 23.81 -8.91
CA GLY A 23 -31.21 24.96 -9.78
C GLY A 23 -32.24 25.03 -10.90
N ALA A 24 -32.53 23.90 -11.57
CA ALA A 24 -33.58 23.83 -12.59
C ALA A 24 -34.98 24.13 -12.02
N GLY A 25 -35.29 23.58 -10.85
CA GLY A 25 -36.55 23.86 -10.14
C GLY A 25 -36.70 25.34 -9.75
N LEU A 26 -35.64 25.94 -9.20
CA LEU A 26 -35.61 27.35 -8.84
C LEU A 26 -35.76 28.26 -10.06
N PHE A 27 -35.10 27.92 -11.18
CA PHE A 27 -35.21 28.66 -12.44
C PHE A 27 -36.66 28.67 -12.93
N LEU A 28 -37.30 27.50 -12.95
CA LEU A 28 -38.66 27.35 -13.46
C LEU A 28 -39.68 28.09 -12.59
N LEU A 29 -39.52 28.03 -11.26
CA LEU A 29 -40.34 28.78 -10.31
C LEU A 29 -40.22 30.30 -10.53
N LEU A 30 -38.99 30.81 -10.62
CA LEU A 30 -38.75 32.24 -10.81
C LEU A 30 -39.19 32.71 -12.21
N ALA A 31 -39.04 31.88 -13.24
CA ALA A 31 -39.53 32.17 -14.60
C ALA A 31 -41.05 32.33 -14.63
N VAL A 32 -41.80 31.44 -13.97
CA VAL A 32 -43.26 31.54 -13.83
C VAL A 32 -43.64 32.82 -13.10
N LEU A 33 -42.95 33.15 -12.00
CA LEU A 33 -43.23 34.35 -11.21
C LEU A 33 -42.96 35.65 -11.99
N VAL A 34 -41.85 35.70 -12.74
CA VAL A 34 -41.54 36.80 -13.65
C VAL A 34 -42.57 36.91 -14.77
N GLY A 35 -42.99 35.78 -15.35
CA GLY A 35 -44.00 35.73 -16.41
C GLY A 35 -45.37 36.23 -15.91
N TRP A 36 -45.76 35.83 -14.70
CA TRP A 36 -46.99 36.28 -14.07
C TRP A 36 -46.99 37.78 -13.77
N LEU A 37 -45.90 38.31 -13.18
CA LEU A 37 -45.72 39.75 -12.95
C LEU A 37 -45.83 40.55 -14.24
N LEU A 38 -45.14 40.08 -15.29
CA LEU A 38 -45.11 40.75 -16.58
C LEU A 38 -46.45 40.67 -17.32
N TRP A 39 -47.22 39.59 -17.12
CA TRP A 39 -48.60 39.49 -17.60
C TRP A 39 -49.52 40.50 -16.90
N ARG A 40 -49.31 40.75 -15.61
CA ARG A 40 -50.05 41.77 -14.85
C ARG A 40 -49.70 43.19 -15.32
N GLU A 41 -48.44 43.44 -15.67
CA GLU A 41 -47.93 44.77 -16.08
C GLU A 41 -48.11 45.08 -17.57
N ARG A 42 -48.45 44.07 -18.39
CA ARG A 42 -48.66 44.19 -19.86
C ARG A 42 -49.55 45.36 -20.27
N GLY A 43 -50.52 45.74 -19.44
CA GLY A 43 -51.46 46.82 -19.76
C GLY A 43 -50.79 48.19 -19.95
N VAL A 44 -49.63 48.41 -19.32
CA VAL A 44 -48.96 49.72 -19.29
C VAL A 44 -47.80 49.79 -20.26
N THR A 45 -47.01 48.71 -20.39
CA THR A 45 -45.72 48.74 -21.09
C THR A 45 -45.82 48.49 -22.60
N GLY A 46 -46.93 47.88 -23.08
CA GLY A 46 -47.10 47.46 -24.47
C GLY A 46 -46.54 46.05 -24.76
N ARG A 47 -47.12 45.34 -25.74
CA ARG A 47 -46.83 43.90 -25.99
C ARG A 47 -45.39 43.61 -26.43
N LYS A 48 -44.81 44.44 -27.32
CA LYS A 48 -43.48 44.21 -27.91
C LYS A 48 -42.36 44.41 -26.90
N THR A 49 -42.40 45.53 -26.18
CA THR A 49 -41.50 45.89 -25.09
C THR A 49 -41.59 44.91 -23.92
N ALA A 50 -42.80 44.47 -23.54
CA ALA A 50 -42.99 43.43 -22.53
C ALA A 50 -42.27 42.13 -22.91
N GLY A 51 -42.40 41.68 -24.16
CA GLY A 51 -41.67 40.49 -24.65
C GLY A 51 -40.15 40.64 -24.53
N LEU A 52 -39.60 41.80 -24.92
CA LEU A 52 -38.17 42.07 -24.81
C LEU A 52 -37.69 42.05 -23.35
N PHE A 53 -38.40 42.70 -22.43
CA PHE A 53 -38.06 42.70 -21.01
C PHE A 53 -38.16 41.31 -20.38
N TYR A 54 -39.11 40.49 -20.82
CA TYR A 54 -39.24 39.12 -20.34
C TYR A 54 -38.02 38.28 -20.72
N VAL A 55 -37.59 38.34 -21.98
CA VAL A 55 -36.39 37.63 -22.44
C VAL A 55 -35.15 38.11 -21.69
N LEU A 56 -35.02 39.42 -21.49
CA LEU A 56 -33.89 39.99 -20.74
C LEU A 56 -33.87 39.49 -19.29
N ARG A 57 -35.03 39.45 -18.61
CA ARG A 57 -35.15 38.93 -17.24
C ARG A 57 -34.83 37.44 -17.17
N LEU A 58 -35.31 36.63 -18.12
CA LEU A 58 -34.98 35.21 -18.18
C LEU A 58 -33.48 34.98 -18.40
N ALA A 59 -32.84 35.77 -19.25
CA ALA A 59 -31.39 35.69 -19.47
C ALA A 59 -30.62 36.03 -18.19
N SER A 60 -30.97 37.12 -17.50
CA SER A 60 -30.35 37.46 -16.20
C SER A 60 -30.57 36.38 -15.16
N LEU A 61 -31.78 35.82 -15.08
CA LEU A 61 -32.12 34.74 -14.16
C LEU A 61 -31.30 33.48 -14.45
N ALA A 62 -31.16 33.11 -15.73
CA ALA A 62 -30.35 31.99 -16.16
C ALA A 62 -28.88 32.20 -15.77
N LEU A 63 -28.37 33.43 -15.89
CA LEU A 63 -26.98 33.77 -15.55
C LEU A 63 -26.73 33.72 -14.03
N VAL A 64 -27.68 34.20 -13.22
CA VAL A 64 -27.62 34.10 -11.76
C VAL A 64 -27.66 32.65 -11.31
N ILE A 65 -28.55 31.84 -11.90
CA ILE A 65 -28.64 30.41 -11.58
C ILE A 65 -27.40 29.66 -12.07
N TRP A 66 -26.86 30.01 -13.24
CA TRP A 66 -25.59 29.49 -13.72
C TRP A 66 -24.44 29.77 -12.76
N MET A 67 -24.35 31.00 -12.23
CA MET A 67 -23.36 31.35 -11.21
C MET A 67 -23.58 30.60 -9.89
N LEU A 68 -24.84 30.40 -9.48
CA LEU A 68 -25.18 29.63 -8.28
C LEU A 68 -24.92 28.13 -8.42
N LEU A 69 -25.03 27.57 -9.62
CA LEU A 69 -24.64 26.19 -9.91
C LEU A 69 -23.12 25.99 -9.84
N GLY A 70 -22.33 27.07 -9.94
CA GLY A 70 -20.88 27.03 -9.84
C GLY A 70 -20.23 25.98 -10.74
N PRO A 71 -20.42 26.06 -12.08
CA PRO A 71 -19.81 25.09 -12.99
C PRO A 71 -18.29 25.15 -12.84
N ALA A 72 -17.71 24.04 -12.39
CA ALA A 72 -16.29 23.88 -12.23
C ALA A 72 -15.79 22.88 -13.30
N HIS A 73 -14.67 23.22 -13.94
CA HIS A 73 -13.89 22.24 -14.67
C HIS A 73 -12.91 21.61 -13.69
N GLN A 74 -13.13 20.34 -13.36
CA GLN A 74 -12.19 19.58 -12.55
C GLN A 74 -11.36 18.70 -13.50
N SER A 75 -10.07 19.04 -13.64
CA SER A 75 -9.10 18.16 -14.29
C SER A 75 -8.40 17.32 -13.22
N VAL A 76 -8.61 16.01 -13.25
CA VAL A 76 -7.80 15.09 -12.45
C VAL A 76 -6.71 14.55 -13.36
N GLU A 77 -5.47 14.98 -13.12
CA GLU A 77 -4.30 14.43 -13.78
C GLU A 77 -3.86 13.17 -13.04
N ARG A 78 -4.11 12.00 -13.64
CA ARG A 78 -3.62 10.73 -13.12
C ARG A 78 -2.34 10.35 -13.85
N THR A 79 -1.21 10.51 -13.18
CA THR A 79 0.08 10.08 -13.71
C THR A 79 0.42 8.70 -13.17
N THR A 80 0.44 7.70 -14.05
CA THR A 80 0.90 6.36 -13.69
C THR A 80 2.41 6.32 -13.81
N ILE A 81 3.10 6.35 -12.67
CA ILE A 81 4.56 6.23 -12.62
C ILE A 81 4.90 4.74 -12.45
N PRO A 82 5.72 4.15 -13.34
CA PRO A 82 6.17 2.78 -13.15
C PRO A 82 6.96 2.67 -11.84
N GLN A 83 6.57 1.72 -10.99
CA GLN A 83 7.28 1.45 -9.75
C GLN A 83 8.72 1.06 -10.07
N THR A 84 9.68 1.63 -9.36
CA THR A 84 11.10 1.33 -9.53
C THR A 84 11.65 0.78 -8.22
N LEU A 85 12.22 -0.42 -8.25
CA LEU A 85 12.92 -1.04 -7.13
C LEU A 85 14.42 -0.94 -7.39
N ALA A 86 15.15 -0.25 -6.51
CA ALA A 86 16.61 -0.20 -6.58
C ALA A 86 17.22 -1.17 -5.58
N ILE A 87 17.99 -2.15 -6.07
CA ILE A 87 18.75 -3.09 -5.27
C ILE A 87 20.21 -2.66 -5.30
N ILE A 88 20.74 -2.30 -4.13
CA ILE A 88 22.09 -1.80 -3.97
C ILE A 88 22.89 -2.84 -3.17
N ALA A 89 23.95 -3.38 -3.78
CA ALA A 89 24.85 -4.34 -3.15
C ALA A 89 26.24 -3.72 -2.95
N ASP A 90 26.71 -3.70 -1.71
CA ASP A 90 28.08 -3.32 -1.38
C ASP A 90 29.04 -4.49 -1.67
N VAL A 91 30.13 -4.21 -2.38
CA VAL A 91 31.20 -5.18 -2.70
C VAL A 91 32.57 -4.70 -2.21
N SER A 92 32.58 -3.74 -1.28
CA SER A 92 33.80 -3.21 -0.66
C SER A 92 34.61 -4.30 0.05
N GLN A 93 35.90 -4.03 0.29
CA GLN A 93 36.80 -5.01 0.90
C GLN A 93 36.37 -5.47 2.29
N SER A 94 35.62 -4.65 3.04
CA SER A 94 35.07 -5.03 4.36
C SER A 94 34.04 -6.17 4.27
N MET A 95 33.44 -6.40 3.10
CA MET A 95 32.50 -7.50 2.86
C MET A 95 33.21 -8.86 2.70
N ASN A 96 34.54 -8.88 2.56
CA ASN A 96 35.33 -10.12 2.47
C ASN A 96 35.61 -10.78 3.83
N VAL A 97 35.20 -10.15 4.92
CA VAL A 97 35.42 -10.70 6.27
C VAL A 97 34.38 -11.78 6.54
N SER A 98 34.85 -12.95 7.01
CA SER A 98 34.03 -13.96 7.65
C SER A 98 34.06 -13.67 9.16
N GLU A 99 32.90 -13.32 9.71
CA GLU A 99 32.73 -13.11 11.15
C GLU A 99 31.84 -14.21 11.73
N PRO A 100 32.12 -14.70 12.95
CA PRO A 100 31.22 -15.62 13.62
C PRO A 100 29.88 -14.94 13.86
N MET A 101 28.83 -15.57 13.36
CA MET A 101 27.47 -15.05 13.39
C MET A 101 26.66 -15.71 14.53
N PRO A 102 25.74 -14.98 15.19
CA PRO A 102 24.77 -15.60 16.09
C PRO A 102 24.03 -16.76 15.43
N ARG A 103 23.74 -17.82 16.18
CA ARG A 103 23.14 -19.06 15.64
C ARG A 103 21.84 -18.82 14.88
N LEU A 104 20.95 -17.96 15.40
CA LEU A 104 19.67 -17.65 14.75
C LEU A 104 19.87 -16.97 13.39
N GLU A 105 20.82 -16.05 13.30
CA GLU A 105 21.14 -15.36 12.06
C GLU A 105 21.75 -16.35 11.05
N ALA A 106 22.63 -17.25 11.48
CA ALA A 106 23.20 -18.29 10.62
C ALA A 106 22.11 -19.20 10.02
N LEU A 107 21.09 -19.56 10.82
CA LEU A 107 19.91 -20.30 10.33
C LEU A 107 19.14 -19.51 9.27
N ARG A 108 18.85 -18.23 9.51
CA ARG A 108 18.16 -17.36 8.54
C ARG A 108 18.95 -17.20 7.25
N TRP A 109 20.28 -17.09 7.33
CA TRP A 109 21.14 -17.05 6.13
C TRP A 109 21.15 -18.37 5.37
N ARG A 110 21.16 -19.50 6.07
CA ARG A 110 21.02 -20.83 5.44
C ARG A 110 19.73 -20.89 4.63
N GLN A 111 18.61 -20.49 5.24
CA GLN A 111 17.28 -20.46 4.60
C GLN A 111 17.21 -19.51 3.41
N ALA A 112 17.83 -18.32 3.53
CA ALA A 112 17.81 -17.32 2.47
C ALA A 112 18.62 -17.74 1.24
N ILE A 113 19.67 -18.54 1.43
CA ILE A 113 20.56 -19.00 0.36
C ILE A 113 20.06 -20.31 -0.25
N ASP A 114 19.51 -21.20 0.58
CA ASP A 114 19.02 -22.52 0.17
C ASP A 114 17.65 -22.80 0.79
N PRO A 115 16.56 -22.26 0.22
CA PRO A 115 15.22 -22.45 0.75
C PRO A 115 14.66 -23.86 0.50
N GLU A 116 15.26 -24.64 -0.41
CA GLU A 116 14.82 -26.02 -0.68
C GLU A 116 15.29 -26.98 0.42
N GLU A 117 16.45 -26.71 1.01
CA GLU A 117 17.00 -27.47 2.14
C GLU A 117 16.58 -26.91 3.51
N ASP A 118 15.56 -26.04 3.60
CA ASP A 118 15.14 -25.40 4.85
C ASP A 118 14.66 -26.44 5.88
N PRO A 119 15.41 -26.68 6.98
CA PRO A 119 15.00 -27.61 8.00
C PRO A 119 14.02 -26.99 9.02
N HIS A 120 13.80 -25.68 8.96
CA HIS A 120 12.93 -24.91 9.84
C HIS A 120 11.95 -24.00 9.07
N PRO A 121 11.06 -24.58 8.24
CA PRO A 121 10.09 -23.80 7.47
C PRO A 121 9.17 -22.94 8.38
N GLU A 122 8.95 -23.34 9.63
CA GLU A 122 8.25 -22.55 10.64
C GLU A 122 8.90 -21.20 10.93
N LEU A 123 10.24 -21.12 10.94
CA LEU A 123 10.98 -19.90 11.21
C LEU A 123 10.80 -18.90 10.07
N SER A 124 11.01 -19.36 8.83
CA SER A 124 10.84 -18.53 7.63
C SER A 124 9.41 -18.03 7.48
N ALA A 125 8.42 -18.89 7.73
CA ALA A 125 7.00 -18.53 7.70
C ALA A 125 6.64 -17.48 8.78
N MET A 126 7.17 -17.61 10.01
CA MET A 126 6.91 -16.64 11.07
C MET A 126 7.61 -15.29 10.85
N ASP A 127 8.86 -15.29 10.37
CA ASP A 127 9.55 -14.05 10.00
C ASP A 127 8.82 -13.33 8.85
N ALA A 128 8.36 -14.08 7.84
CA ALA A 128 7.54 -13.52 6.77
C ALA A 128 6.19 -12.97 7.30
N ALA A 129 5.51 -13.69 8.19
CA ALA A 129 4.28 -13.24 8.81
C ALA A 129 4.47 -11.91 9.56
N LEU A 130 5.56 -11.78 10.33
CA LEU A 130 5.90 -10.57 11.07
C LEU A 130 6.16 -9.38 10.13
N VAL A 131 6.98 -9.57 9.09
CA VAL A 131 7.29 -8.50 8.13
C VAL A 131 6.02 -8.02 7.40
N VAL A 132 5.22 -8.96 6.92
CA VAL A 132 3.97 -8.62 6.20
C VAL A 132 2.95 -7.97 7.13
N PHE A 133 2.84 -8.42 8.38
CA PHE A 133 1.91 -7.80 9.34
C PHE A 133 2.35 -6.39 9.73
N ARG A 134 3.65 -6.16 9.91
CA ARG A 134 4.17 -4.80 10.14
C ARG A 134 3.88 -3.88 8.95
N TYR A 135 3.99 -4.38 7.72
CA TYR A 135 3.56 -3.62 6.54
C TYR A 135 2.05 -3.30 6.58
N ALA A 136 1.21 -4.24 7.00
CA ALA A 136 -0.23 -4.01 7.19
C ALA A 136 -0.49 -2.89 8.22
N PHE A 137 0.20 -2.93 9.36
CA PHE A 137 0.17 -1.90 10.39
C PHE A 137 0.59 -0.52 9.86
N ASP A 138 1.70 -0.44 9.12
CA ASP A 138 2.17 0.81 8.52
C ASP A 138 1.15 1.40 7.53
N GLN A 139 0.40 0.56 6.81
CA GLN A 139 -0.68 1.01 5.92
C GLN A 139 -1.90 1.52 6.69
N VAL A 140 -2.25 0.92 7.83
CA VAL A 140 -3.28 1.48 8.73
C VAL A 140 -2.85 2.85 9.25
N ASN A 141 -1.60 3.03 9.66
CA ASN A 141 -1.06 4.33 10.07
C ASN A 141 -1.07 5.37 8.95
N THR A 142 -0.76 4.93 7.73
CA THR A 142 -0.82 5.78 6.53
C THR A 142 -2.26 6.23 6.28
N ALA A 143 -3.22 5.30 6.34
CA ALA A 143 -4.65 5.61 6.19
C ALA A 143 -5.14 6.59 7.25
N ARG A 144 -4.77 6.38 8.52
CA ARG A 144 -5.12 7.27 9.64
C ARG A 144 -4.54 8.67 9.46
N THR A 145 -3.25 8.76 9.13
CA THR A 145 -2.57 10.05 8.90
C THR A 145 -3.20 10.80 7.73
N ALA A 146 -3.46 10.12 6.61
CA ALA A 146 -4.18 10.68 5.47
C ALA A 146 -5.60 11.15 5.87
N GLY A 147 -6.27 10.37 6.71
CA GLY A 147 -7.56 10.72 7.31
C GLY A 147 -7.49 12.02 8.11
N ASP A 148 -6.48 12.19 8.98
CA ASP A 148 -6.26 13.41 9.78
C ASP A 148 -5.94 14.63 8.92
N GLU A 149 -5.19 14.44 7.84
CA GLU A 149 -4.81 15.48 6.88
C GLU A 149 -5.93 15.85 5.89
N TYR A 150 -7.14 15.28 6.05
CA TYR A 150 -8.28 15.49 5.15
C TYR A 150 -7.97 15.09 3.70
N ALA A 151 -7.14 14.05 3.51
CA ALA A 151 -6.90 13.46 2.21
C ALA A 151 -8.21 12.93 1.57
N PRO A 152 -8.27 12.80 0.24
CA PRO A 152 -9.42 12.20 -0.44
C PRO A 152 -9.78 10.83 0.15
N ALA A 153 -11.07 10.57 0.34
CA ALA A 153 -11.54 9.33 0.96
C ALA A 153 -11.10 8.06 0.19
N GLU A 154 -10.89 8.17 -1.13
CA GLU A 154 -10.36 7.09 -1.97
C GLU A 154 -8.91 6.73 -1.62
N GLU A 155 -8.09 7.71 -1.23
CA GLU A 155 -6.71 7.50 -0.81
C GLU A 155 -6.65 6.76 0.54
N VAL A 156 -7.46 7.20 1.50
CA VAL A 156 -7.60 6.55 2.82
C VAL A 156 -8.10 5.11 2.67
N ALA A 157 -9.15 4.91 1.88
CA ALA A 157 -9.68 3.58 1.59
C ALA A 157 -8.66 2.69 0.85
N GLY A 158 -7.86 3.26 -0.05
CA GLY A 158 -6.80 2.55 -0.75
C GLY A 158 -5.74 2.01 0.21
N ALA A 159 -5.32 2.80 1.19
CA ALA A 159 -4.38 2.36 2.22
C ALA A 159 -4.95 1.22 3.09
N PHE A 160 -6.21 1.33 3.53
CA PHE A 160 -6.87 0.22 4.25
C PHE A 160 -7.02 -1.05 3.39
N GLU A 161 -7.30 -0.92 2.10
CA GLU A 161 -7.35 -2.06 1.19
C GLU A 161 -5.99 -2.77 1.07
N VAL A 162 -4.89 -2.02 1.00
CA VAL A 162 -3.53 -2.59 0.99
C VAL A 162 -3.24 -3.28 2.32
N ALA A 163 -3.62 -2.68 3.46
CA ALA A 163 -3.52 -3.31 4.77
C ALA A 163 -4.29 -4.64 4.81
N GLY A 164 -5.50 -4.71 4.24
CA GLY A 164 -6.31 -5.94 4.20
C GLY A 164 -5.66 -7.04 3.37
N LYS A 165 -5.07 -6.70 2.21
CA LYS A 165 -4.29 -7.65 1.40
C LYS A 165 -3.08 -8.17 2.17
N ALA A 166 -2.36 -7.30 2.86
CA ALA A 166 -1.23 -7.69 3.70
C ALA A 166 -1.69 -8.59 4.87
N ALA A 167 -2.82 -8.29 5.51
CA ALA A 167 -3.40 -9.12 6.56
C ALA A 167 -3.71 -10.55 6.09
N HIS A 168 -4.30 -10.70 4.89
CA HIS A 168 -4.52 -12.02 4.28
C HIS A 168 -3.21 -12.78 4.04
N LEU A 169 -2.19 -12.10 3.50
CA LEU A 169 -0.87 -12.70 3.32
C LEU A 169 -0.25 -13.12 4.66
N THR A 170 -0.40 -12.32 5.72
CA THR A 170 0.02 -12.73 7.08
C THR A 170 -0.70 -14.00 7.51
N LEU A 171 -2.02 -14.11 7.31
CA LEU A 171 -2.79 -15.31 7.66
C LEU A 171 -2.29 -16.56 6.92
N ASP A 172 -1.94 -16.43 5.63
CA ASP A 172 -1.36 -17.53 4.85
C ASP A 172 0.01 -17.97 5.41
N ARG A 173 0.85 -17.01 5.83
CA ARG A 173 2.15 -17.30 6.47
C ARG A 173 1.99 -17.94 7.86
N LEU A 174 1.05 -17.45 8.67
CA LEU A 174 0.73 -18.08 9.96
C LEU A 174 0.20 -19.50 9.77
N ARG A 175 -0.58 -19.77 8.71
CA ARG A 175 -1.02 -21.13 8.38
C ARG A 175 0.15 -22.05 8.06
N GLN A 176 1.10 -21.60 7.23
CA GLN A 176 2.32 -22.34 6.91
C GLN A 176 3.14 -22.64 8.17
N ALA A 177 3.34 -21.63 9.03
CA ALA A 177 4.06 -21.81 10.30
C ALA A 177 3.37 -22.84 11.22
N LYS A 178 2.04 -22.77 11.34
CA LYS A 178 1.24 -23.72 12.14
C LYS A 178 1.38 -25.15 11.64
N GLU A 179 1.28 -25.36 10.32
CA GLU A 179 1.39 -26.68 9.68
C GLU A 179 2.74 -27.32 10.02
N SER A 180 3.84 -26.57 9.91
CA SER A 180 5.19 -27.02 10.29
C SER A 180 5.34 -27.28 11.79
N LEU A 181 4.79 -26.41 12.64
CA LEU A 181 4.88 -26.53 14.10
C LEU A 181 4.03 -27.67 14.69
N ALA A 182 3.00 -28.14 13.99
CA ALA A 182 2.05 -29.11 14.52
C ALA A 182 2.71 -30.43 14.96
N GLU A 183 3.82 -30.80 14.31
CA GLU A 183 4.59 -32.01 14.61
C GLU A 183 5.68 -31.77 15.67
N GLN A 184 6.24 -30.55 15.71
CA GLN A 184 7.40 -30.20 16.54
C GLN A 184 7.00 -29.66 17.92
N ASP A 185 6.08 -28.68 17.97
CA ASP A 185 5.66 -27.97 19.17
C ASP A 185 4.16 -27.64 19.11
N ARG A 186 3.36 -28.49 19.78
CA ARG A 186 1.89 -28.36 19.79
C ARG A 186 1.41 -27.09 20.49
N ASP A 187 2.16 -26.59 21.47
CA ASP A 187 1.73 -25.41 22.22
C ASP A 187 1.98 -24.15 21.41
N LEU A 188 3.13 -24.03 20.73
CA LEU A 188 3.36 -22.94 19.77
C LEU A 188 2.40 -23.01 18.58
N SER A 189 2.12 -24.20 18.04
CA SER A 189 1.12 -24.36 16.97
C SER A 189 -0.27 -23.82 17.38
N ARG A 190 -0.70 -24.05 18.64
CA ARG A 190 -1.95 -23.47 19.17
C ARG A 190 -1.88 -21.95 19.33
N GLN A 191 -0.73 -21.40 19.74
CA GLN A 191 -0.55 -19.96 19.86
C GLN A 191 -0.63 -19.27 18.49
N VAL A 192 0.03 -19.83 17.47
CA VAL A 192 -0.05 -19.36 16.09
C VAL A 192 -1.49 -19.41 15.56
N GLU A 193 -2.21 -20.51 15.82
CA GLU A 193 -3.63 -20.62 15.42
C GLU A 193 -4.51 -19.59 16.14
N SER A 194 -4.30 -19.38 17.44
CA SER A 194 -5.05 -18.38 18.21
C SER A 194 -4.81 -16.97 17.69
N LEU A 195 -3.57 -16.65 17.32
CA LEU A 195 -3.20 -15.37 16.70
C LEU A 195 -3.86 -15.21 15.33
N ALA A 196 -3.79 -16.24 14.47
CA ALA A 196 -4.44 -16.22 13.18
C ALA A 196 -5.97 -16.06 13.30
N GLN A 197 -6.58 -16.65 14.32
CA GLN A 197 -8.01 -16.51 14.58
C GLN A 197 -8.39 -15.10 15.04
N GLU A 198 -7.60 -14.44 15.90
CA GLU A 198 -7.84 -13.04 16.31
C GLU A 198 -7.75 -12.11 15.09
N ILE A 199 -6.71 -12.25 14.26
CA ILE A 199 -6.55 -11.47 13.03
C ILE A 199 -7.74 -11.67 12.08
N ARG A 200 -8.16 -12.92 11.87
CA ARG A 200 -9.24 -13.28 10.92
C ARG A 200 -10.63 -12.87 11.42
N ALA A 201 -10.93 -13.09 12.69
CA ALA A 201 -12.28 -12.95 13.23
C ALA A 201 -12.56 -11.53 13.73
N ASP A 202 -11.53 -10.85 14.26
CA ASP A 202 -11.73 -9.58 14.95
C ASP A 202 -11.20 -8.39 14.13
N TRP A 203 -9.96 -8.47 13.64
CA TRP A 203 -9.30 -7.30 13.02
C TRP A 203 -9.61 -7.12 11.53
N LEU A 204 -9.53 -8.21 10.75
CA LEU A 204 -9.74 -8.17 9.30
C LEU A 204 -11.16 -7.67 8.92
N PRO A 205 -12.26 -8.10 9.58
CA PRO A 205 -13.59 -7.59 9.25
C PRO A 205 -13.73 -6.08 9.53
N GLN A 206 -13.16 -5.59 10.63
CA GLN A 206 -13.18 -4.15 10.95
C GLN A 206 -12.45 -3.33 9.88
N LEU A 207 -11.33 -3.85 9.38
CA LEU A 207 -10.55 -3.23 8.31
C LEU A 207 -11.32 -3.20 6.98
N GLU A 208 -12.02 -4.28 6.63
CA GLU A 208 -12.87 -4.37 5.44
C GLU A 208 -14.08 -3.43 5.54
N ASP A 209 -14.74 -3.39 6.70
CA ASP A 209 -15.87 -2.50 6.99
C ASP A 209 -15.43 -1.04 6.87
N LEU A 210 -14.33 -0.64 7.51
CA LEU A 210 -13.76 0.70 7.38
C LEU A 210 -13.40 1.05 5.94
N THR A 211 -12.81 0.11 5.19
CA THR A 211 -12.53 0.32 3.77
C THR A 211 -13.81 0.64 2.99
N GLY A 212 -14.88 -0.12 3.25
CA GLY A 212 -16.19 0.06 2.62
C GLY A 212 -16.84 1.38 3.01
N GLU A 213 -16.77 1.75 4.29
CA GLU A 213 -17.25 3.01 4.80
C GLU A 213 -16.55 4.17 4.11
N TRP A 214 -15.21 4.23 4.15
CA TRP A 214 -14.41 5.32 3.55
C TRP A 214 -14.70 5.51 2.07
N ARG A 215 -14.90 4.43 1.29
CA ARG A 215 -15.30 4.55 -0.13
C ARG A 215 -16.66 5.23 -0.33
N GLN A 216 -17.56 5.10 0.63
CA GLN A 216 -18.90 5.68 0.60
C GLN A 216 -18.99 7.02 1.37
N ALA A 217 -17.87 7.51 1.89
CA ALA A 217 -17.85 8.69 2.75
C ALA A 217 -18.38 9.93 2.05
N LYS A 218 -19.27 10.65 2.74
CA LYS A 218 -19.49 12.07 2.51
C LYS A 218 -18.65 12.86 3.51
N GLU A 219 -18.28 14.08 3.12
CA GLU A 219 -17.37 14.95 3.88
C GLU A 219 -17.83 15.23 5.32
N ALA A 220 -19.15 15.20 5.58
CA ALA A 220 -19.71 15.43 6.91
C ALA A 220 -19.48 14.27 7.91
N ASP A 221 -19.16 13.06 7.44
CA ASP A 221 -19.08 11.85 8.28
C ASP A 221 -17.64 11.50 8.70
N LEU A 222 -16.66 12.35 8.40
CA LEU A 222 -15.23 12.04 8.54
C LEU A 222 -14.77 11.91 10.00
N ILE A 223 -15.42 12.58 10.96
CA ILE A 223 -14.98 12.59 12.36
C ILE A 223 -15.15 11.22 13.03
N GLU A 224 -16.33 10.61 12.90
CA GLU A 224 -16.63 9.30 13.53
C GLU A 224 -15.70 8.21 12.98
N ARG A 225 -15.41 8.28 11.68
CA ARG A 225 -14.53 7.32 10.98
C ARG A 225 -13.07 7.44 11.39
N ARG A 226 -12.61 8.65 11.75
CA ARG A 226 -11.27 8.84 12.33
C ARG A 226 -11.15 8.13 13.68
N THR A 227 -12.15 8.27 14.54
CA THR A 227 -12.15 7.56 15.83
C THR A 227 -12.12 6.04 15.65
N ALA A 228 -12.82 5.51 14.64
CA ALA A 228 -12.75 4.08 14.32
C ALA A 228 -11.38 3.68 13.73
N ALA A 229 -10.75 4.54 12.92
CA ALA A 229 -9.38 4.32 12.43
C ALA A 229 -8.35 4.32 13.56
N ASP A 230 -8.49 5.20 14.57
CA ASP A 230 -7.63 5.23 15.76
C ASP A 230 -7.75 3.92 16.55
N ALA A 231 -8.98 3.43 16.77
CA ALA A 231 -9.21 2.16 17.45
C ALA A 231 -8.60 0.97 16.68
N LEU A 232 -8.70 0.98 15.35
CA LEU A 232 -8.10 -0.04 14.50
C LEU A 232 -6.56 -0.03 14.55
N GLU A 233 -5.93 1.15 14.65
CA GLU A 233 -4.48 1.27 14.87
C GLU A 233 -4.08 0.66 16.21
N GLU A 234 -4.79 0.98 17.30
CA GLU A 234 -4.49 0.44 18.63
C GLU A 234 -4.59 -1.10 18.65
N ASP A 235 -5.62 -1.66 18.02
CA ASP A 235 -5.76 -3.10 17.84
C ASP A 235 -4.63 -3.71 17.00
N ALA A 236 -4.20 -3.01 15.94
CA ALA A 236 -3.11 -3.44 15.09
C ALA A 236 -1.74 -3.42 15.83
N ASP A 237 -1.46 -2.41 16.67
CA ASP A 237 -0.26 -2.38 17.54
C ASP A 237 -0.28 -3.55 18.54
N ARG A 238 -1.43 -3.81 19.18
CA ARG A 238 -1.59 -4.95 20.08
C ARG A 238 -1.28 -6.27 19.37
N LEU A 239 -1.85 -6.47 18.19
CA LEU A 239 -1.62 -7.67 17.38
C LEU A 239 -0.17 -7.79 16.92
N LEU A 240 0.47 -6.68 16.51
CA LEU A 240 1.86 -6.68 16.08
C LEU A 240 2.79 -7.16 17.21
N ARG A 241 2.60 -6.65 18.43
CA ARG A 241 3.35 -7.10 19.62
C ARG A 241 3.12 -8.58 19.91
N ARG A 242 1.91 -9.08 19.65
CA ARG A 242 1.56 -10.51 19.80
C ARG A 242 2.27 -11.36 18.74
N VAL A 243 2.29 -10.93 17.48
CA VAL A 243 3.06 -11.57 16.38
C VAL A 243 4.54 -11.59 16.73
N GLU A 244 5.11 -10.49 17.22
CA GLU A 244 6.51 -10.40 17.65
C GLU A 244 6.84 -11.36 18.80
N THR A 245 5.92 -11.51 19.76
CA THR A 245 6.09 -12.42 20.89
C THR A 245 6.08 -13.87 20.43
N VAL A 246 5.09 -14.27 19.63
CA VAL A 246 5.01 -15.63 19.08
C VAL A 246 6.21 -15.92 18.17
N ASN A 247 6.66 -14.97 17.35
CA ASN A 247 7.87 -15.14 16.53
C ASN A 247 9.12 -15.35 17.39
N ARG A 248 9.27 -14.59 18.49
CA ARG A 248 10.37 -14.78 19.44
C ARG A 248 10.36 -16.16 20.07
N ASP A 249 9.18 -16.65 20.45
CA ASP A 249 9.03 -17.97 21.07
C ASP A 249 9.34 -19.10 20.07
N VAL A 250 8.93 -18.96 18.81
CA VAL A 250 9.31 -19.86 17.71
C VAL A 250 10.82 -19.84 17.49
N CYS A 251 11.44 -18.67 17.41
CA CYS A 251 12.90 -18.54 17.30
C CYS A 251 13.62 -19.24 18.46
N ALA A 252 13.12 -19.10 19.69
CA ALA A 252 13.69 -19.73 20.87
C ALA A 252 13.54 -21.26 20.83
N SER A 253 12.40 -21.77 20.37
CA SER A 253 12.16 -23.22 20.22
C SER A 253 13.08 -23.84 19.16
N VAL A 254 13.21 -23.20 17.98
CA VAL A 254 14.13 -23.63 16.91
C VAL A 254 15.58 -23.68 17.38
N LEU A 255 16.03 -22.66 18.14
CA LEU A 255 17.38 -22.64 18.71
C LEU A 255 17.63 -23.75 19.73
N GLN A 256 16.60 -24.19 20.45
CA GLN A 256 16.70 -25.30 21.40
C GLN A 256 16.70 -26.66 20.71
N SER A 257 15.97 -26.81 19.59
CA SER A 257 15.92 -28.06 18.83
C SER A 257 17.16 -28.28 17.97
N GLU A 258 17.81 -27.22 17.50
CA GLU A 258 18.97 -27.34 16.62
C GLU A 258 20.21 -27.75 17.45
N PRO A 259 20.88 -28.87 17.13
CA PRO A 259 22.09 -29.28 17.83
C PRO A 259 23.17 -28.19 17.67
N ASP A 260 24.05 -28.06 18.66
CA ASP A 260 25.18 -27.11 18.63
C ASP A 260 26.29 -27.51 17.64
N ARG A 261 25.90 -28.13 16.52
CA ARG A 261 26.79 -28.32 15.39
C ARG A 261 27.04 -26.93 14.83
N SER A 262 28.28 -26.46 15.00
CA SER A 262 28.79 -25.32 14.25
C SER A 262 28.63 -25.66 12.77
N ASP A 263 27.54 -25.23 12.16
CA ASP A 263 27.23 -25.56 10.78
C ASP A 263 28.22 -24.78 9.90
N SER A 264 29.34 -25.43 9.61
CA SER A 264 30.57 -24.79 9.14
C SER A 264 30.39 -24.13 7.79
N THR A 265 29.36 -24.53 7.03
CA THR A 265 29.12 -24.07 5.68
C THR A 265 28.81 -22.57 5.65
N VAL A 266 27.77 -22.09 6.35
CA VAL A 266 27.42 -20.66 6.39
C VAL A 266 28.48 -19.85 7.14
N ALA A 267 29.00 -20.40 8.25
CA ALA A 267 30.01 -19.72 9.06
C ALA A 267 31.35 -19.47 8.30
N SER A 268 31.67 -20.32 7.31
CA SER A 268 32.87 -20.17 6.49
C SER A 268 32.75 -19.14 5.37
N LEU A 269 31.52 -18.74 5.01
CA LEU A 269 31.28 -17.78 3.94
C LEU A 269 31.57 -16.36 4.42
N SER A 270 32.16 -15.57 3.52
CA SER A 270 32.28 -14.12 3.71
C SER A 270 30.91 -13.45 3.59
N ARG A 271 30.73 -12.26 4.20
CA ARG A 271 29.49 -11.46 4.04
C ARG A 271 29.13 -11.25 2.58
N ARG A 272 30.12 -10.99 1.73
CA ARG A 272 29.95 -10.85 0.27
C ARG A 272 29.35 -12.10 -0.36
N GLU A 273 29.88 -13.28 -0.04
CA GLU A 273 29.37 -14.55 -0.60
C GLU A 273 27.94 -14.84 -0.12
N LEU A 274 27.63 -14.56 1.15
CA LEU A 274 26.28 -14.69 1.68
C LEU A 274 25.30 -13.77 0.95
N SER A 275 25.63 -12.48 0.82
CA SER A 275 24.78 -11.51 0.12
C SER A 275 24.61 -11.87 -1.36
N ASN A 276 25.66 -12.29 -2.05
CA ASN A 276 25.59 -12.67 -3.46
C ASN A 276 24.67 -13.87 -3.69
N ARG A 277 24.84 -14.92 -2.89
CA ARG A 277 23.99 -16.12 -3.01
C ARG A 277 22.53 -15.82 -2.69
N MET A 278 22.27 -15.03 -1.65
CA MET A 278 20.92 -14.56 -1.34
C MET A 278 20.33 -13.75 -2.50
N LEU A 279 21.09 -12.81 -3.09
CA LEU A 279 20.64 -12.01 -4.22
C LEU A 279 20.37 -12.85 -5.47
N ALA A 280 21.21 -13.85 -5.73
CA ALA A 280 20.98 -14.82 -6.81
C ALA A 280 19.70 -15.64 -6.58
N GLN A 281 19.42 -16.02 -5.33
CA GLN A 281 18.19 -16.73 -4.98
C GLN A 281 16.95 -15.82 -5.09
N LEU A 282 17.08 -14.57 -4.67
CA LEU A 282 16.03 -13.56 -4.82
C LEU A 282 15.72 -13.29 -6.31
N GLU A 283 16.76 -13.29 -7.15
CA GLU A 283 16.66 -13.12 -8.61
C GLU A 283 15.86 -14.24 -9.27
N LYS A 284 16.14 -15.50 -8.91
CA LYS A 284 15.45 -16.68 -9.44
C LYS A 284 14.00 -16.85 -8.95
N SER A 285 13.64 -16.20 -7.84
CA SER A 285 12.32 -16.36 -7.22
C SER A 285 11.46 -15.13 -7.47
N VAL A 286 11.56 -14.14 -6.59
CA VAL A 286 10.62 -13.02 -6.49
C VAL A 286 10.90 -11.95 -7.55
N LEU A 287 12.16 -11.68 -7.88
CA LEU A 287 12.48 -10.59 -8.81
C LEU A 287 12.09 -10.91 -10.25
N GLU A 288 12.10 -12.18 -10.67
CA GLU A 288 11.64 -12.55 -12.01
C GLU A 288 10.16 -12.18 -12.19
N GLU A 289 9.32 -12.48 -11.20
CA GLU A 289 7.90 -12.10 -11.25
C GLU A 289 7.72 -10.58 -11.13
N LEU A 290 8.40 -9.93 -10.17
CA LEU A 290 8.33 -8.48 -10.00
C LEU A 290 8.82 -7.70 -11.23
N SER A 291 9.79 -8.23 -11.99
CA SER A 291 10.31 -7.58 -13.19
C SER A 291 9.25 -7.38 -14.29
N LYS A 292 8.15 -8.12 -14.23
CA LYS A 292 7.01 -8.00 -15.17
C LYS A 292 6.22 -6.70 -14.95
N THR A 293 6.20 -6.18 -13.73
CA THR A 293 5.40 -5.01 -13.35
C THR A 293 6.25 -3.83 -12.86
N THR A 294 7.46 -4.10 -12.39
CA THR A 294 8.32 -3.17 -11.67
C THR A 294 9.67 -3.05 -12.35
N ASN A 295 10.17 -1.84 -12.53
CA ASN A 295 11.50 -1.60 -13.07
C ASN A 295 12.56 -1.87 -11.98
N ILE A 296 13.31 -2.95 -12.10
CA ILE A 296 14.33 -3.33 -11.11
C ILE A 296 15.68 -2.78 -11.57
N LYS A 297 16.22 -1.82 -10.81
CA LYS A 297 17.56 -1.27 -11.02
C LYS A 297 18.54 -1.95 -10.09
N ARG A 298 19.56 -2.59 -10.66
CA ARG A 298 20.63 -3.26 -9.92
C ARG A 298 21.86 -2.36 -9.90
N VAL A 299 22.35 -2.04 -8.71
CA VAL A 299 23.50 -1.16 -8.50
C VAL A 299 24.49 -1.85 -7.58
N ARG A 300 25.76 -1.86 -7.99
CA ARG A 300 26.88 -2.33 -7.19
C ARG A 300 27.64 -1.13 -6.67
N VAL A 301 28.05 -1.16 -5.41
CA VAL A 301 28.84 -0.10 -4.78
C VAL A 301 30.20 -0.67 -4.40
N ASP A 302 31.25 -0.19 -5.06
CA ASP A 302 32.65 -0.43 -4.69
C ASP A 302 33.29 0.88 -4.19
N THR A 303 34.25 1.44 -4.93
CA THR A 303 34.68 2.83 -4.81
C THR A 303 33.64 3.77 -5.42
N ASN A 304 32.90 3.34 -6.45
CA ASN A 304 31.84 4.09 -7.11
C ASN A 304 30.58 3.23 -7.28
N ALA A 305 29.42 3.87 -7.33
CA ALA A 305 28.17 3.20 -7.69
C ALA A 305 28.15 2.92 -9.21
N SER A 306 28.06 1.64 -9.58
CA SER A 306 28.02 1.18 -10.96
C SER A 306 26.77 0.33 -11.23
N PRO A 307 26.02 0.56 -12.32
CA PRO A 307 24.86 -0.26 -12.64
C PRO A 307 25.29 -1.68 -13.04
N VAL A 308 24.53 -2.69 -12.62
CA VAL A 308 24.74 -4.09 -13.00
C VAL A 308 23.93 -4.39 -14.27
N PRO A 309 24.57 -4.73 -15.42
CA PRO A 309 23.85 -4.93 -16.67
C PRO A 309 22.88 -6.11 -16.62
N ASP A 310 21.66 -5.94 -17.15
CA ASP A 310 20.54 -6.92 -17.11
C ASP A 310 20.89 -8.35 -17.51
N LYS A 311 21.93 -8.54 -18.33
CA LYS A 311 22.38 -9.85 -18.82
C LYS A 311 23.34 -10.58 -17.87
N LEU A 312 23.90 -9.89 -16.88
CA LEU A 312 24.83 -10.45 -15.90
C LEU A 312 24.05 -10.84 -14.64
N SER A 313 24.34 -12.03 -14.12
CA SER A 313 23.90 -12.44 -12.79
C SER A 313 24.65 -11.63 -11.72
N TRP A 314 24.11 -11.58 -10.49
CA TRP A 314 24.83 -10.96 -9.37
C TRP A 314 26.19 -11.62 -9.09
N ASP A 315 26.29 -12.93 -9.28
CA ASP A 315 27.56 -13.67 -9.11
C ASP A 315 28.61 -13.20 -10.13
N ASP A 316 28.24 -13.10 -11.41
CA ASP A 316 29.16 -12.63 -12.45
C ASP A 316 29.54 -11.16 -12.25
N ALA A 317 28.55 -10.34 -11.87
CA ALA A 317 28.72 -8.91 -11.66
C ALA A 317 29.68 -8.59 -10.51
N THR A 318 29.68 -9.40 -9.46
CA THR A 318 30.60 -9.20 -8.33
C THR A 318 31.99 -9.75 -8.58
N GLN A 319 32.13 -10.83 -9.36
CA GLN A 319 33.44 -11.37 -9.74
C GLN A 319 34.20 -10.48 -10.73
N ALA A 320 33.50 -9.84 -11.67
CA ALA A 320 34.12 -8.99 -12.70
C ALA A 320 34.91 -7.79 -12.13
N SER A 321 34.62 -7.36 -10.89
CA SER A 321 35.33 -6.25 -10.24
C SER A 321 36.65 -6.64 -9.58
N ALA A 322 36.87 -7.92 -9.30
CA ALA A 322 38.08 -8.40 -8.63
C ALA A 322 39.28 -8.49 -9.58
N ALA A 323 39.06 -8.34 -10.89
CA ALA A 323 40.15 -8.27 -11.85
C ALA A 323 40.92 -6.95 -11.64
N PRO A 324 42.23 -6.99 -11.31
CA PRO A 324 43.02 -5.78 -11.20
C PRO A 324 42.97 -5.02 -12.53
N ALA A 325 42.69 -3.72 -12.48
CA ALA A 325 42.83 -2.85 -13.64
C ALA A 325 44.31 -2.89 -14.06
N GLY A 326 44.60 -3.69 -15.08
CA GLY A 326 45.94 -3.85 -15.65
C GLY A 326 46.42 -2.60 -16.37
#